data_AF-A0A8S2DKL3-F1
#
_entry.id   AF-A0A8S2DKL3-F1
#
_cell.length_a   1.000
_cell.length_b   1.000
_cell.length_c   1.000
_cell.angle_alpha   90.00
_cell.angle_beta   90.00
_cell.angle_gamma   90.00
#
_symmetry.space_group_name_H-M   'P 1'
#
loop_
_entity.id
_entity.type
_entity.pdbx_description
1 polymer ?
#
loop_
_entity_poly.entity_id
_entity_poly.type
_entity_poly.pdbx_seq_one_letter_code
_entity_poly.pdbx_strand_id
1 'polypeptide(L)'
;MKQMDPCGGLSSMIYQIIVPQLLEMMVDLDDDKEWSTKDTIEDEEDDSNAVIGESSLDRLACALGGKTMLQYSVSAVQTMLQNPDWRYRHAGLMALSATGEGCHREMSNILDELVSGILVFLKDSHPRVRYAACNALGQMSTDFQGIFQKKFHSMVIPGLLSILDDHDNPRTQAHGGAALVNFAEDCPQRLLVEHLPMIIDKLDQVLLRKYQELCTQNRKLVLEQIVTTLAAIADTVAQDFSPYYDRFMPQLKYLFKNAIAPDYRMLRGKTMECISLIGLAVGKEKFINDCYEIMQDLVKTQVDFENLGNDDPQIAYLIGAWSRICKILGKDFEQYLPIVMGPVLKAATFKPEVTVLADGETGVEEDDNWEVLNVGDQAFGIKTSGLEEKSSACSMLVGYARELKEGSDNYVEETTKLMIPLLRFYFHEAAEGGEKGLDYKAPGKAL
;
A
#
# COMPACT_ATOMS: atom_id res chain seq x y z
N MET A 1 -12.31 -48.68 17.01
CA MET A 1 -13.11 -47.45 17.21
C MET A 1 -12.14 -46.31 17.43
N LYS A 2 -12.00 -45.39 16.48
CA LYS A 2 -11.29 -44.12 16.74
C LYS A 2 -12.11 -43.39 17.81
N GLN A 3 -11.49 -43.02 18.93
CA GLN A 3 -12.09 -42.10 19.89
C GLN A 3 -12.47 -40.83 19.12
N MET A 4 -13.77 -40.53 19.08
CA MET A 4 -14.23 -39.20 18.69
C MET A 4 -13.74 -38.23 19.77
N ASP A 5 -12.94 -37.26 19.35
CA ASP A 5 -12.52 -36.15 20.19
C ASP A 5 -13.77 -35.30 20.54
N PRO A 6 -14.20 -35.26 21.82
CA PRO A 6 -15.41 -34.53 22.23
C PRO A 6 -15.29 -33.02 21.99
N CYS A 7 -14.07 -32.47 21.98
CA CYS A 7 -13.82 -31.06 21.70
C CYS A 7 -14.03 -30.71 20.22
N GLY A 8 -13.69 -31.61 19.30
CA GLY A 8 -13.82 -31.38 17.86
C GLY A 8 -15.26 -31.15 17.39
N GLY A 9 -16.24 -31.75 18.08
CA GLY A 9 -17.67 -31.55 17.79
C GLY A 9 -18.17 -30.16 18.18
N LEU A 10 -17.80 -29.67 19.36
CA LEU A 10 -18.19 -28.34 19.86
C LEU A 10 -17.53 -27.23 19.02
N SER A 11 -16.24 -27.35 18.69
CA SER A 11 -15.54 -26.39 17.84
C SER A 11 -16.17 -26.31 16.44
N SER A 12 -16.51 -27.47 15.84
CA SER A 12 -17.20 -27.50 14.54
C SER A 12 -18.57 -26.82 14.57
N MET A 13 -19.36 -27.01 15.63
CA MET A 13 -20.65 -26.34 15.79
C MET A 13 -20.50 -24.82 15.95
N ILE A 14 -19.45 -24.36 16.64
CA ILE A 14 -19.18 -22.93 16.81
C ILE A 14 -18.85 -22.29 15.46
N TYR A 15 -18.00 -22.90 14.63
CA TYR A 15 -17.65 -22.33 13.32
C TYR A 15 -18.83 -22.34 12.33
N GLN A 16 -19.68 -23.36 12.38
CA GLN A 16 -20.93 -23.42 11.61
C GLN A 16 -21.89 -22.28 11.95
N ILE A 17 -21.81 -21.72 13.15
CA ILE A 17 -22.65 -20.60 13.58
C ILE A 17 -21.95 -19.26 13.29
N ILE A 18 -20.66 -19.13 13.64
CA ILE A 18 -19.95 -17.85 13.55
C ILE A 18 -19.76 -17.41 12.10
N VAL A 19 -19.31 -18.30 11.20
CA VAL A 19 -19.00 -17.90 9.81
C VAL A 19 -20.21 -17.26 9.11
N PRO A 20 -21.43 -17.85 9.15
CA PRO A 20 -22.61 -17.19 8.60
C PRO A 20 -22.95 -15.85 9.24
N GLN A 21 -22.72 -15.65 10.55
CA GLN A 21 -22.98 -14.37 11.20
C GLN A 21 -22.00 -13.30 10.71
N LEU A 22 -20.71 -13.63 10.58
CA LEU A 22 -19.72 -12.71 10.01
C LEU A 22 -20.06 -12.34 8.57
N LEU A 23 -20.47 -13.32 7.76
CA LEU A 23 -20.89 -13.07 6.39
C LEU A 23 -22.14 -12.18 6.32
N GLU A 24 -23.09 -12.33 7.24
CA GLU A 24 -24.27 -11.45 7.31
C GLU A 24 -23.88 -10.03 7.73
N MET A 25 -22.93 -9.87 8.66
CA MET A 25 -22.37 -8.57 9.01
C MET A 25 -21.73 -7.88 7.79
N MET A 26 -21.02 -8.62 6.94
CA MET A 26 -20.44 -8.11 5.69
C MET A 26 -21.47 -7.66 4.65
N VAL A 27 -22.73 -8.10 4.77
CA VAL A 27 -23.84 -7.68 3.88
C VAL A 27 -24.45 -6.36 4.35
N ASP A 28 -24.19 -5.93 5.58
CA ASP A 28 -24.72 -4.71 6.19
C ASP A 28 -24.05 -3.45 5.63
N LEU A 29 -24.43 -3.11 4.40
CA LEU A 29 -23.88 -2.00 3.63
C LEU A 29 -24.99 -1.04 3.18
N ASP A 30 -24.77 0.25 3.41
CA ASP A 30 -25.65 1.29 2.90
C ASP A 30 -25.51 1.49 1.39
N ASP A 31 -26.63 1.76 0.72
CA ASP A 31 -26.69 2.09 -0.71
C ASP A 31 -26.60 3.60 -0.91
N ASP A 32 -25.40 4.14 -0.63
CA ASP A 32 -25.05 5.52 -0.99
C ASP A 32 -24.86 5.61 -2.51
N LYS A 33 -25.81 6.31 -3.16
CA LYS A 33 -25.85 6.52 -4.61
C LYS A 33 -24.68 7.36 -5.14
N GLU A 34 -24.07 8.18 -4.29
CA GLU A 34 -22.94 9.03 -4.67
C GLU A 34 -21.60 8.35 -4.44
N TRP A 35 -21.58 7.22 -3.72
CA TRP A 35 -20.38 6.46 -3.37
C TRP A 35 -19.41 6.31 -4.54
N SER A 36 -19.89 5.83 -5.70
CA SER A 36 -18.99 5.56 -6.84
C SER A 36 -18.36 6.81 -7.44
N THR A 37 -19.02 7.96 -7.23
CA THR A 37 -18.64 9.26 -7.78
C THR A 37 -17.89 10.13 -6.79
N LYS A 38 -17.70 9.75 -5.53
CA LYS A 38 -16.86 10.51 -4.59
C LYS A 38 -15.42 10.62 -5.10
N ASP A 39 -14.78 11.77 -4.86
CA ASP A 39 -13.37 12.03 -5.26
C ASP A 39 -12.37 11.85 -4.11
N THR A 40 -12.87 11.43 -2.97
CA THR A 40 -12.10 11.09 -1.78
C THR A 40 -12.45 9.68 -1.38
N ILE A 41 -11.44 8.95 -0.92
CA ILE A 41 -11.66 7.73 -0.15
C ILE A 41 -11.87 8.26 1.27
N GLU A 42 -13.12 8.31 1.72
CA GLU A 42 -13.41 8.43 3.14
C GLU A 42 -13.01 7.10 3.76
N ASP A 43 -12.28 7.13 4.87
CA ASP A 43 -12.04 5.93 5.67
C ASP A 43 -13.41 5.33 5.98
N GLU A 44 -13.60 4.05 5.64
CA GLU A 44 -14.82 3.36 6.03
C GLU A 44 -14.89 3.44 7.55
N GLU A 45 -16.08 3.66 8.12
CA GLU A 45 -16.22 3.68 9.58
C GLU A 45 -15.64 2.35 10.11
N ASP A 46 -14.49 2.42 10.78
CA ASP A 46 -13.72 1.25 11.23
C ASP A 46 -14.57 0.34 12.14
N ASP A 47 -15.62 0.91 12.74
CA ASP A 47 -16.59 0.26 13.62
C ASP A 47 -17.81 -0.33 12.88
N SER A 48 -17.87 -0.26 11.55
CA SER A 48 -19.01 -0.80 10.79
C SER A 48 -19.06 -2.33 10.87
N ASN A 49 -20.28 -2.88 10.84
CA ASN A 49 -20.49 -4.33 10.85
C ASN A 49 -19.73 -5.01 9.70
N ALA A 50 -19.67 -4.38 8.53
CA ALA A 50 -19.00 -4.95 7.38
C ALA A 50 -17.48 -5.09 7.60
N VAL A 51 -16.82 -4.04 8.07
CA VAL A 51 -15.38 -4.03 8.37
C VAL A 51 -15.05 -5.02 9.50
N ILE A 52 -15.84 -5.02 10.58
CA ILE A 52 -15.66 -5.96 11.70
C ILE A 52 -15.85 -7.41 11.23
N GLY A 53 -16.87 -7.66 10.39
CA GLY A 53 -17.17 -8.97 9.83
C GLY A 53 -16.03 -9.51 8.99
N GLU A 54 -15.48 -8.66 8.10
CA GLU A 54 -14.35 -8.98 7.24
C GLU A 54 -13.07 -9.27 8.03
N SER A 55 -12.66 -8.35 8.90
CA SER A 55 -11.46 -8.48 9.74
C SER A 55 -11.54 -9.69 10.67
N SER A 56 -12.71 -9.96 11.24
CA SER A 56 -12.91 -11.16 12.07
C SER A 56 -12.80 -12.46 11.27
N LEU A 57 -13.29 -12.44 10.02
CA LEU A 57 -13.22 -13.61 9.14
C LEU A 57 -11.78 -13.92 8.74
N ASP A 58 -10.98 -12.90 8.41
CA ASP A 58 -9.54 -13.06 8.15
C ASP A 58 -8.80 -13.63 9.36
N ARG A 59 -8.97 -13.00 10.54
CA ARG A 59 -8.32 -13.47 11.77
C ARG A 59 -8.65 -14.92 12.11
N LEU A 60 -9.90 -15.35 11.89
CA LEU A 60 -10.29 -16.75 12.03
C LEU A 60 -9.66 -17.65 10.97
N ALA A 61 -9.60 -17.21 9.71
CA ALA A 61 -8.93 -17.92 8.63
C ALA A 61 -7.44 -18.15 8.95
N CYS A 62 -6.74 -17.11 9.36
CA CYS A 62 -5.32 -17.15 9.73
C CYS A 62 -5.06 -18.03 10.97
N ALA A 63 -5.94 -17.99 11.97
CA ALA A 63 -5.79 -18.80 13.18
C ALA A 63 -6.11 -20.29 12.98
N LEU A 64 -7.12 -20.62 12.18
CA LEU A 64 -7.66 -21.99 12.07
C LEU A 64 -7.19 -22.73 10.81
N GLY A 65 -6.76 -22.00 9.79
CA GLY A 65 -6.30 -22.50 8.51
C GLY A 65 -7.40 -23.02 7.58
N GLY A 66 -7.05 -23.15 6.29
CA GLY A 66 -7.98 -23.51 5.22
C GLY A 66 -8.65 -24.88 5.34
N LYS A 67 -8.01 -25.88 5.99
CA LYS A 67 -8.63 -27.20 6.21
C LYS A 67 -9.92 -27.12 7.03
N THR A 68 -9.98 -26.18 7.96
CA THR A 68 -11.13 -25.99 8.83
C THR A 68 -12.09 -24.99 8.23
N MET A 69 -11.60 -23.87 7.70
CA MET A 69 -12.42 -22.73 7.32
C MET A 69 -13.12 -22.89 5.96
N LEU A 70 -12.45 -23.47 4.96
CA LEU A 70 -13.01 -23.50 3.60
C LEU A 70 -14.29 -24.32 3.47
N GLN A 71 -14.45 -25.39 4.26
CA GLN A 71 -15.68 -26.19 4.25
C GLN A 71 -16.91 -25.39 4.72
N TYR A 72 -16.73 -24.28 5.46
CA TYR A 72 -17.80 -23.45 5.97
C TYR A 72 -17.98 -22.17 5.14
N SER A 73 -16.90 -21.62 4.58
CA SER A 73 -16.95 -20.37 3.81
C SER A 73 -17.33 -20.58 2.34
N VAL A 74 -16.77 -21.57 1.64
CA VAL A 74 -16.89 -21.66 0.17
C VAL A 74 -18.32 -21.87 -0.30
N SER A 75 -19.09 -22.75 0.34
CA SER A 75 -20.49 -23.00 -0.05
C SER A 75 -21.39 -21.79 0.24
N ALA A 76 -21.13 -21.08 1.34
CA ALA A 76 -21.86 -19.87 1.70
C ALA A 76 -21.57 -18.77 0.67
N VAL A 77 -20.29 -18.51 0.39
CA VAL A 77 -19.81 -17.56 -0.62
C VAL A 77 -20.41 -17.86 -1.99
N GLN A 78 -20.41 -19.11 -2.46
CA GLN A 78 -21.01 -19.47 -3.74
C GLN A 78 -22.50 -19.09 -3.84
N THR A 79 -23.23 -19.23 -2.73
CA THR A 79 -24.64 -18.82 -2.65
C THR A 79 -24.78 -17.30 -2.70
N MET A 80 -23.91 -16.58 -1.96
CA MET A 80 -23.90 -15.12 -1.92
C MET A 80 -23.59 -14.51 -3.30
N LEU A 81 -22.62 -15.07 -4.04
CA LEU A 81 -22.22 -14.62 -5.37
C LEU A 81 -23.33 -14.75 -6.43
N GLN A 82 -24.30 -15.65 -6.21
CA GLN A 82 -25.45 -15.84 -7.11
C GLN A 82 -26.68 -15.01 -6.71
N ASN A 83 -26.61 -14.27 -5.61
CA ASN A 83 -27.74 -13.52 -5.08
C ASN A 83 -28.04 -12.28 -5.94
N PRO A 84 -29.32 -11.99 -6.25
CA PRO A 84 -29.69 -10.78 -7.00
C PRO A 84 -29.36 -9.47 -6.28
N ASP A 85 -29.31 -9.46 -4.94
CA ASP A 85 -28.87 -8.30 -4.17
C ASP A 85 -27.35 -8.15 -4.27
N TRP A 86 -26.93 -6.95 -4.67
CA TRP A 86 -25.52 -6.64 -4.89
C TRP A 86 -24.69 -6.74 -3.61
N ARG A 87 -25.29 -6.52 -2.43
CA ARG A 87 -24.59 -6.58 -1.15
C ARG A 87 -24.05 -7.97 -0.84
N TYR A 88 -24.84 -9.00 -1.14
CA TYR A 88 -24.40 -10.38 -1.00
C TYR A 88 -23.27 -10.71 -1.97
N ARG A 89 -23.34 -10.25 -3.22
CA ARG A 89 -22.26 -10.48 -4.19
C ARG A 89 -20.98 -9.76 -3.78
N HIS A 90 -21.10 -8.53 -3.30
CA HIS A 90 -20.00 -7.75 -2.72
C HIS A 90 -19.36 -8.51 -1.54
N ALA A 91 -20.16 -8.84 -0.52
CA ALA A 91 -19.70 -9.54 0.67
C ALA A 91 -19.06 -10.90 0.34
N GLY A 92 -19.58 -11.63 -0.65
CA GLY A 92 -18.97 -12.87 -1.13
C GLY A 92 -17.57 -12.67 -1.71
N LEU A 93 -17.34 -11.60 -2.46
CA LEU A 93 -16.01 -11.26 -3.01
C LEU A 93 -15.04 -10.79 -1.93
N MET A 94 -15.51 -9.96 -0.99
CA MET A 94 -14.71 -9.53 0.15
C MET A 94 -14.34 -10.71 1.05
N ALA A 95 -15.26 -11.66 1.27
CA ALA A 95 -14.97 -12.88 2.04
C ALA A 95 -13.92 -13.78 1.37
N LEU A 96 -13.89 -13.85 0.03
CA LEU A 96 -12.82 -14.52 -0.70
C LEU A 96 -11.48 -13.82 -0.51
N SER A 97 -11.49 -12.48 -0.43
CA SER A 97 -10.30 -11.67 -0.17
C SER A 97 -9.77 -11.95 1.25
N ALA A 98 -10.62 -11.79 2.26
CA ALA A 98 -10.28 -11.96 3.67
C ALA A 98 -9.83 -13.38 4.03
N THR A 99 -10.35 -14.42 3.37
CA THR A 99 -9.95 -15.80 3.68
C THR A 99 -8.69 -16.25 2.94
N GLY A 100 -8.19 -15.46 1.99
CA GLY A 100 -7.09 -15.82 1.10
C GLY A 100 -5.80 -16.16 1.86
N GLU A 101 -5.31 -15.27 2.73
CA GLU A 101 -4.07 -15.46 3.49
C GLU A 101 -4.10 -16.73 4.33
N GLY A 102 -5.11 -16.88 5.19
CA GLY A 102 -5.25 -18.04 6.09
C GLY A 102 -5.57 -19.37 5.38
N CYS A 103 -6.16 -19.31 4.18
CA CYS A 103 -6.61 -20.50 3.45
C CYS A 103 -5.85 -20.77 2.14
N HIS A 104 -4.78 -20.03 1.84
CA HIS A 104 -4.08 -20.07 0.54
C HIS A 104 -3.69 -21.48 0.09
N ARG A 105 -3.24 -22.35 1.02
CA ARG A 105 -2.78 -23.71 0.71
C ARG A 105 -3.91 -24.57 0.14
N GLU A 106 -5.06 -24.57 0.79
CA GLU A 106 -6.21 -25.35 0.36
C GLU A 106 -6.92 -24.70 -0.84
N MET A 107 -7.04 -23.36 -0.87
CA MET A 107 -7.61 -22.60 -1.99
C MET A 107 -6.82 -22.78 -3.29
N SER A 108 -5.51 -23.02 -3.21
CA SER A 108 -4.66 -23.28 -4.38
C SER A 108 -5.18 -24.43 -5.26
N ASN A 109 -5.91 -25.40 -4.69
CA ASN A 109 -6.48 -26.53 -5.44
C ASN A 109 -7.68 -26.15 -6.32
N ILE A 110 -8.36 -25.03 -5.99
CA ILE A 110 -9.55 -24.54 -6.68
C ILE A 110 -9.32 -23.16 -7.32
N LEU A 111 -8.06 -22.73 -7.38
CA LEU A 111 -7.71 -21.35 -7.74
C LEU A 111 -8.12 -20.97 -9.16
N ASP A 112 -8.07 -21.90 -10.12
CA ASP A 112 -8.57 -21.66 -11.49
C ASP A 112 -10.05 -21.27 -11.53
N GLU A 113 -10.87 -22.00 -10.76
CA GLU A 113 -12.31 -21.80 -10.69
C GLU A 113 -12.63 -20.48 -9.97
N LEU A 114 -11.92 -20.19 -8.88
CA LEU A 114 -12.06 -18.94 -8.13
C LEU A 114 -11.73 -17.73 -9.00
N VAL A 115 -10.56 -17.71 -9.65
CA VAL A 115 -10.14 -16.58 -10.49
C VAL A 115 -11.10 -16.40 -11.66
N SER A 116 -11.49 -17.49 -12.33
CA SER A 116 -12.45 -17.42 -13.44
C SER A 116 -13.81 -16.89 -12.97
N GLY A 117 -14.26 -17.28 -11.77
CA GLY A 117 -15.50 -16.79 -11.16
C GLY A 117 -15.44 -15.30 -10.80
N ILE A 118 -14.35 -14.86 -10.17
CA ILE A 118 -14.15 -13.45 -9.78
C ILE A 118 -14.10 -12.53 -11.01
N LEU A 119 -13.41 -12.94 -12.08
CA LEU A 119 -13.28 -12.15 -13.31
C LEU A 119 -14.63 -11.79 -13.96
N VAL A 120 -15.68 -12.60 -13.76
CA VAL A 120 -17.03 -12.29 -14.25
C VAL A 120 -17.58 -11.03 -13.57
N PHE A 121 -17.28 -10.83 -12.29
CA PHE A 121 -17.80 -9.71 -11.50
C PHE A 121 -17.15 -8.37 -11.81
N LEU A 122 -16.04 -8.33 -12.57
CA LEU A 122 -15.52 -7.09 -13.16
C LEU A 122 -16.53 -6.43 -14.11
N LYS A 123 -17.54 -7.17 -14.58
CA LYS A 123 -18.63 -6.68 -15.42
C LYS A 123 -19.98 -6.64 -14.71
N ASP A 124 -20.00 -6.77 -13.38
CA ASP A 124 -21.25 -6.67 -12.63
C ASP A 124 -21.92 -5.31 -12.87
N SER A 125 -23.25 -5.30 -12.88
CA SER A 125 -24.05 -4.07 -12.98
C SER A 125 -23.73 -3.04 -11.90
N HIS A 126 -23.37 -3.49 -10.69
CA HIS A 126 -23.19 -2.62 -9.54
C HIS A 126 -21.70 -2.23 -9.33
N PRO A 127 -21.37 -0.93 -9.22
CA PRO A 127 -19.98 -0.47 -9.13
C PRO A 127 -19.23 -0.98 -7.90
N ARG A 128 -19.92 -1.14 -6.76
CA ARG A 128 -19.31 -1.74 -5.56
C ARG A 128 -18.96 -3.22 -5.74
N VAL A 129 -19.72 -3.96 -6.55
CA VAL A 129 -19.38 -5.38 -6.82
C VAL A 129 -18.17 -5.46 -7.76
N ARG A 130 -18.08 -4.57 -8.76
CA ARG A 130 -16.87 -4.43 -9.59
C ARG A 130 -15.66 -4.03 -8.76
N TYR A 131 -15.84 -3.14 -7.77
CA TYR A 131 -14.80 -2.76 -6.80
C TYR A 131 -14.35 -3.98 -6.00
N ALA A 132 -15.26 -4.70 -5.35
CA ALA A 132 -14.92 -5.91 -4.58
C ALA A 132 -14.25 -7.01 -5.44
N ALA A 133 -14.58 -7.09 -6.73
CA ALA A 133 -13.89 -7.99 -7.66
C ALA A 133 -12.44 -7.56 -7.91
N CYS A 134 -12.17 -6.26 -8.01
CA CYS A 134 -10.80 -5.74 -8.06
C CYS A 134 -10.07 -6.02 -6.74
N ASN A 135 -10.72 -5.81 -5.59
CA ASN A 135 -10.17 -6.13 -4.28
C ASN A 135 -9.72 -7.58 -4.20
N ALA A 136 -10.61 -8.51 -4.55
CA ALA A 136 -10.31 -9.93 -4.55
C ALA A 136 -9.14 -10.30 -5.47
N LEU A 137 -9.06 -9.74 -6.67
CA LEU A 137 -7.93 -10.01 -7.57
C LEU A 137 -6.61 -9.39 -7.07
N GLY A 138 -6.68 -8.18 -6.49
CA GLY A 138 -5.54 -7.52 -5.87
C GLY A 138 -5.01 -8.31 -4.68
N GLN A 139 -5.88 -8.70 -3.75
CA GLN A 139 -5.53 -9.47 -2.57
C GLN A 139 -4.99 -10.86 -2.94
N MET A 140 -5.63 -11.55 -3.90
CA MET A 140 -5.13 -12.83 -4.39
C MET A 140 -3.76 -12.72 -5.06
N SER A 141 -3.40 -11.56 -5.62
CA SER A 141 -2.06 -11.35 -6.18
C SER A 141 -0.98 -11.41 -5.10
N THR A 142 -1.29 -10.91 -3.89
CA THR A 142 -0.40 -10.91 -2.72
C THR A 142 -0.40 -12.28 -2.03
N ASP A 143 -1.58 -12.82 -1.71
CA ASP A 143 -1.72 -14.07 -0.93
C ASP A 143 -1.18 -15.30 -1.68
N PHE A 144 -1.29 -15.29 -3.02
CA PHE A 144 -0.85 -16.36 -3.91
C PHE A 144 0.35 -15.94 -4.77
N GLN A 145 1.14 -14.99 -4.28
CA GLN A 145 2.29 -14.41 -4.98
C GLN A 145 3.19 -15.48 -5.62
N GLY A 146 3.63 -15.19 -6.83
CA GLY A 146 4.48 -16.06 -7.64
C GLY A 146 3.75 -17.19 -8.37
N ILE A 147 2.64 -17.73 -7.86
CA ILE A 147 1.79 -18.70 -8.60
C ILE A 147 0.73 -17.93 -9.40
N PHE A 148 0.06 -16.97 -8.75
CA PHE A 148 -1.05 -16.22 -9.31
C PHE A 148 -0.64 -15.48 -10.59
N GLN A 149 0.44 -14.71 -10.52
CA GLN A 149 0.96 -13.93 -11.64
C GLN A 149 1.38 -14.84 -12.79
N LYS A 150 2.09 -15.95 -12.50
CA LYS A 150 2.54 -16.89 -13.54
C LYS A 150 1.40 -17.57 -14.28
N LYS A 151 0.27 -17.77 -13.62
CA LYS A 151 -0.83 -18.59 -14.16
C LYS A 151 -1.92 -17.75 -14.80
N PHE A 152 -2.22 -16.58 -14.24
CA PHE A 152 -3.42 -15.82 -14.59
C PHE A 152 -3.14 -14.47 -15.23
N HIS A 153 -1.87 -14.08 -15.46
CA HIS A 153 -1.51 -12.78 -16.06
C HIS A 153 -2.30 -12.45 -17.33
N SER A 154 -2.51 -13.43 -18.22
CA SER A 154 -3.19 -13.24 -19.50
C SER A 154 -4.70 -12.96 -19.37
N MET A 155 -5.30 -13.21 -18.21
CA MET A 155 -6.71 -12.93 -17.94
C MET A 155 -6.87 -11.75 -16.97
N VAL A 156 -6.06 -11.72 -15.91
CA VAL A 156 -6.16 -10.72 -14.84
C VAL A 156 -5.72 -9.34 -15.33
N ILE A 157 -4.60 -9.22 -16.04
CA ILE A 157 -4.14 -7.91 -16.54
C ILE A 157 -5.19 -7.30 -17.48
N PRO A 158 -5.67 -7.97 -18.55
CA PRO A 158 -6.72 -7.38 -19.39
C PRO A 158 -8.02 -7.12 -18.64
N GLY A 159 -8.38 -7.96 -17.67
CA GLY A 159 -9.54 -7.77 -16.80
C GLY A 159 -9.45 -6.46 -16.01
N LEU A 160 -8.37 -6.25 -15.28
CA LEU A 160 -8.14 -5.03 -14.50
C LEU A 160 -8.02 -3.79 -15.39
N LEU A 161 -7.32 -3.90 -16.54
CA LEU A 161 -7.24 -2.80 -17.51
C LEU A 161 -8.62 -2.40 -18.06
N SER A 162 -9.58 -3.32 -18.14
CA SER A 162 -10.95 -3.01 -18.57
C SER A 162 -11.74 -2.20 -17.53
N ILE A 163 -11.42 -2.33 -16.24
CA ILE A 163 -12.00 -1.50 -15.17
C ILE A 163 -11.56 -0.04 -15.31
N LEU A 164 -10.37 0.19 -15.87
CA LEU A 164 -9.89 1.55 -16.15
C LEU A 164 -10.72 2.27 -17.21
N ASP A 165 -11.64 1.59 -17.90
CA ASP A 165 -12.63 2.19 -18.81
C ASP A 165 -13.95 2.56 -18.11
N ASP A 166 -14.11 2.28 -16.81
CA ASP A 166 -15.30 2.60 -16.01
C ASP A 166 -15.31 4.07 -15.56
N HIS A 167 -15.39 4.98 -16.53
CA HIS A 167 -15.20 6.42 -16.31
C HIS A 167 -16.26 7.08 -15.43
N ASP A 168 -17.45 6.49 -15.36
CA ASP A 168 -18.56 7.00 -14.55
C ASP A 168 -18.45 6.59 -13.07
N ASN A 169 -17.52 5.68 -12.74
CA ASN A 169 -17.33 5.18 -11.37
C ASN A 169 -15.86 5.33 -10.92
N PRO A 170 -15.39 6.57 -10.66
CA PRO A 170 -14.03 6.87 -10.22
C PRO A 170 -13.47 5.99 -9.10
N ARG A 171 -14.27 5.64 -8.08
CA ARG A 171 -13.80 4.73 -7.01
C ARG A 171 -13.44 3.34 -7.54
N THR A 172 -14.31 2.76 -8.35
CA THR A 172 -14.06 1.46 -8.99
C THR A 172 -12.87 1.55 -9.95
N GLN A 173 -12.78 2.63 -10.73
CA GLN A 173 -11.68 2.87 -11.67
C GLN A 173 -10.32 2.95 -10.95
N ALA A 174 -10.23 3.73 -9.86
CA ALA A 174 -9.03 3.82 -9.04
C ALA A 174 -8.67 2.44 -8.47
N HIS A 175 -9.64 1.73 -7.90
CA HIS A 175 -9.36 0.44 -7.28
C HIS A 175 -8.92 -0.64 -8.28
N GLY A 176 -9.35 -0.57 -9.55
CA GLY A 176 -8.78 -1.39 -10.63
C GLY A 176 -7.28 -1.11 -10.88
N GLY A 177 -6.86 0.15 -10.75
CA GLY A 177 -5.44 0.53 -10.78
C GLY A 177 -4.68 0.05 -9.54
N ALA A 178 -5.28 0.12 -8.36
CA ALA A 178 -4.69 -0.41 -7.12
C ALA A 178 -4.47 -1.92 -7.19
N ALA A 179 -5.45 -2.69 -7.67
CA ALA A 179 -5.29 -4.12 -7.89
C ALA A 179 -4.18 -4.45 -8.91
N LEU A 180 -3.95 -3.57 -9.89
CA LEU A 180 -2.85 -3.74 -10.85
C LEU A 180 -1.47 -3.48 -10.21
N VAL A 181 -1.38 -2.61 -9.19
CA VAL A 181 -0.16 -2.44 -8.38
C VAL A 181 0.17 -3.74 -7.66
N ASN A 182 -0.76 -4.31 -6.88
CA ASN A 182 -0.56 -5.59 -6.17
C ASN A 182 -0.16 -6.71 -7.14
N PHE A 183 -0.76 -6.73 -8.34
CA PHE A 183 -0.36 -7.70 -9.36
C PHE A 183 1.09 -7.50 -9.80
N ALA A 184 1.50 -6.25 -10.05
CA ALA A 184 2.81 -5.89 -10.60
C ALA A 184 3.96 -6.11 -9.61
N GLU A 185 3.79 -5.78 -8.33
CA GLU A 185 4.84 -5.86 -7.31
C GLU A 185 5.47 -7.27 -7.23
N ASP A 186 4.63 -8.31 -7.27
CA ASP A 186 5.07 -9.71 -7.21
C ASP A 186 5.09 -10.41 -8.59
N CYS A 187 4.88 -9.67 -9.68
CA CYS A 187 4.95 -10.23 -11.03
C CYS A 187 6.41 -10.39 -11.46
N PRO A 188 6.83 -11.58 -11.92
CA PRO A 188 8.12 -11.73 -12.56
C PRO A 188 8.25 -10.76 -13.74
N GLN A 189 9.26 -9.87 -13.71
CA GLN A 189 9.51 -8.83 -14.72
C GLN A 189 9.24 -9.31 -16.16
N ARG A 190 9.81 -10.47 -16.54
CA ARG A 190 9.66 -11.05 -17.89
C ARG A 190 8.20 -11.20 -18.33
N LEU A 191 7.30 -11.57 -17.42
CA LEU A 191 5.88 -11.76 -17.70
C LEU A 191 5.20 -10.41 -17.83
N LEU A 192 5.50 -9.45 -16.95
CA LEU A 192 4.90 -8.12 -17.02
C LEU A 192 5.30 -7.41 -18.33
N VAL A 193 6.55 -7.58 -18.78
CA VAL A 193 7.06 -7.06 -20.05
C VAL A 193 6.27 -7.56 -21.26
N GLU A 194 5.77 -8.81 -21.24
CA GLU A 194 4.92 -9.35 -22.32
C GLU A 194 3.60 -8.57 -22.49
N HIS A 195 3.07 -7.99 -21.40
CA HIS A 195 1.82 -7.20 -21.39
C HIS A 195 2.08 -5.69 -21.39
N LEU A 196 3.34 -5.27 -21.24
CA LEU A 196 3.73 -3.88 -21.04
C LEU A 196 3.20 -2.93 -22.12
N PRO A 197 3.21 -3.25 -23.44
CA PRO A 197 2.62 -2.37 -24.44
C PRO A 197 1.14 -2.05 -24.18
N MET A 198 0.34 -3.07 -23.82
CA MET A 198 -1.09 -2.91 -23.53
C MET A 198 -1.32 -2.10 -22.25
N ILE A 199 -0.51 -2.36 -21.22
CA ILE A 199 -0.57 -1.62 -19.95
C ILE A 199 -0.24 -0.16 -20.20
N ILE A 200 0.86 0.14 -20.90
CA ILE A 200 1.32 1.50 -21.19
C ILE A 200 0.30 2.25 -22.04
N ASP A 201 -0.26 1.62 -23.06
CA ASP A 201 -1.29 2.24 -23.89
C ASP A 201 -2.54 2.61 -23.08
N LYS A 202 -2.97 1.74 -22.16
CA LYS A 202 -4.11 2.01 -21.30
C LYS A 202 -3.80 3.12 -20.28
N LEU A 203 -2.65 3.04 -19.59
CA LEU A 203 -2.28 4.02 -18.57
C LEU A 203 -2.12 5.41 -19.17
N ASP A 204 -1.51 5.55 -20.35
CA ASP A 204 -1.40 6.86 -21.04
C ASP A 204 -2.76 7.45 -21.41
N GLN A 205 -3.67 6.64 -21.95
CA GLN A 205 -5.03 7.09 -22.29
C GLN A 205 -5.78 7.59 -21.06
N VAL A 206 -5.70 6.85 -19.95
CA VAL A 206 -6.37 7.20 -18.69
C VAL A 206 -5.71 8.43 -18.06
N LEU A 207 -4.38 8.48 -18.01
CA LEU A 207 -3.61 9.59 -17.46
C LEU A 207 -3.94 10.90 -18.17
N LEU A 208 -3.94 10.91 -19.51
CA LEU A 208 -4.28 12.09 -20.30
C LEU A 208 -5.71 12.59 -20.01
N ARG A 209 -6.67 11.67 -19.90
CA ARG A 209 -8.06 12.02 -19.58
C ARG A 209 -8.18 12.57 -18.17
N LYS A 210 -7.60 11.90 -17.19
CA LYS A 210 -7.69 12.30 -15.77
C LYS A 210 -6.96 13.59 -15.49
N TYR A 211 -5.91 13.89 -16.24
CA TYR A 211 -5.30 15.22 -16.25
C TYR A 211 -6.29 16.31 -16.71
N GLN A 212 -7.05 16.08 -17.79
CA GLN A 212 -8.08 17.02 -18.24
C GLN A 212 -9.21 17.19 -17.22
N GLU A 213 -9.64 16.10 -16.58
CA GLU A 213 -10.63 16.13 -15.50
C GLU A 213 -10.12 16.90 -14.27
N LEU A 214 -8.85 16.74 -13.89
CA LEU A 214 -8.23 17.56 -12.83
C LEU A 214 -8.31 19.05 -13.19
N CYS A 215 -7.93 19.44 -14.41
CA CYS A 215 -7.93 20.85 -14.82
C CYS A 215 -9.34 21.47 -14.91
N THR A 216 -10.37 20.68 -15.20
CA THR A 216 -11.73 21.18 -15.49
C THR A 216 -12.71 20.97 -14.34
N GLN A 217 -12.49 19.96 -13.51
CA GLN A 217 -13.42 19.51 -12.47
C GLN A 217 -12.74 19.34 -11.10
N ASN A 218 -11.43 19.56 -10.99
CA ASN A 218 -10.62 19.35 -9.78
C ASN A 218 -10.72 17.92 -9.23
N ARG A 219 -10.92 16.93 -10.11
CA ARG A 219 -10.99 15.50 -9.76
C ARG A 219 -9.59 14.87 -9.72
N LYS A 220 -9.18 14.34 -8.58
CA LYS A 220 -7.81 13.81 -8.37
C LYS A 220 -7.74 12.32 -8.09
N LEU A 221 -8.80 11.69 -7.58
CA LEU A 221 -8.77 10.31 -7.06
C LEU A 221 -8.11 9.31 -8.03
N VAL A 222 -8.62 9.25 -9.26
CA VAL A 222 -8.12 8.30 -10.25
C VAL A 222 -6.73 8.70 -10.74
N LEU A 223 -6.47 10.00 -10.86
CA LEU A 223 -5.17 10.49 -11.31
C LEU A 223 -4.07 10.09 -10.32
N GLU A 224 -4.31 10.27 -9.01
CA GLU A 224 -3.40 9.84 -7.96
C GLU A 224 -3.08 8.34 -8.07
N GLN A 225 -4.11 7.51 -8.23
CA GLN A 225 -3.91 6.07 -8.32
C GLN A 225 -3.21 5.63 -9.60
N ILE A 226 -3.48 6.26 -10.74
CA ILE A 226 -2.82 5.94 -12.02
C ILE A 226 -1.35 6.34 -12.01
N VAL A 227 -1.00 7.44 -11.33
CA VAL A 227 0.40 7.84 -11.11
C VAL A 227 1.13 6.79 -10.25
N THR A 228 0.52 6.30 -9.17
CA THR A 228 1.08 5.21 -8.35
C THR A 228 1.20 3.91 -9.16
N THR A 229 0.17 3.58 -9.95
CA THR A 229 0.17 2.38 -10.81
C THR A 229 1.30 2.43 -11.84
N LEU A 230 1.50 3.58 -12.48
CA LEU A 230 2.60 3.79 -13.42
C LEU A 230 3.96 3.63 -12.74
N ALA A 231 4.09 4.13 -11.51
CA ALA A 231 5.33 4.02 -10.73
C ALA A 231 5.68 2.55 -10.43
N ALA A 232 4.70 1.76 -9.95
CA ALA A 232 4.88 0.34 -9.66
C ALA A 232 5.25 -0.45 -10.94
N ILE A 233 4.56 -0.21 -12.06
CA ILE A 233 4.89 -0.85 -13.34
C ILE A 233 6.32 -0.51 -13.78
N ALA A 234 6.73 0.76 -13.68
CA ALA A 234 8.07 1.19 -14.05
C ALA A 234 9.15 0.53 -13.17
N ASP A 235 8.92 0.43 -11.86
CA ASP A 235 9.85 -0.20 -10.93
C ASP A 235 10.02 -1.70 -11.24
N THR A 236 8.91 -2.42 -11.46
CA THR A 236 8.95 -3.86 -11.78
C THR A 236 9.61 -4.15 -13.13
N VAL A 237 9.33 -3.34 -14.17
CA VAL A 237 9.88 -3.59 -15.53
C VAL A 237 11.25 -2.96 -15.76
N ALA A 238 11.72 -2.12 -14.83
CA ALA A 238 13.04 -1.51 -14.84
C ALA A 238 13.43 -0.94 -16.22
N GLN A 239 14.56 -1.39 -16.79
CA GLN A 239 15.09 -0.88 -18.05
C GLN A 239 14.16 -1.07 -19.25
N ASP A 240 13.23 -2.04 -19.21
CA ASP A 240 12.23 -2.24 -20.25
C ASP A 240 11.21 -1.07 -20.31
N PHE A 241 11.17 -0.20 -19.30
CA PHE A 241 10.38 1.04 -19.32
C PHE A 241 11.00 2.14 -20.19
N SER A 242 12.31 2.08 -20.48
CA SER A 242 13.07 3.14 -21.18
C SER A 242 12.43 3.63 -22.49
N PRO A 243 11.87 2.76 -23.37
CA PRO A 243 11.18 3.20 -24.60
C PRO A 243 9.94 4.06 -24.36
N TYR A 244 9.35 4.00 -23.17
CA TYR A 244 8.11 4.71 -22.82
C TYR A 244 8.34 5.98 -21.99
N TYR A 245 9.59 6.24 -21.59
CA TYR A 245 9.96 7.38 -20.75
C TYR A 245 9.41 8.73 -21.26
N ASP A 246 9.66 9.01 -22.54
CA ASP A 246 9.32 10.30 -23.17
C ASP A 246 7.80 10.50 -23.30
N ARG A 247 7.00 9.44 -23.14
CA ARG A 247 5.53 9.48 -23.17
C ARG A 247 4.96 10.09 -21.90
N PHE A 248 5.57 9.83 -20.74
CA PHE A 248 5.03 10.17 -19.43
C PHE A 248 5.76 11.31 -18.73
N MET A 249 7.10 11.37 -18.83
CA MET A 249 7.91 12.29 -18.04
C MET A 249 7.50 13.78 -18.19
N PRO A 250 7.18 14.29 -19.40
CA PRO A 250 6.76 15.69 -19.53
C PRO A 250 5.50 16.03 -18.74
N GLN A 251 4.51 15.12 -18.73
CA GLN A 251 3.24 15.30 -18.02
C GLN A 251 3.43 15.22 -16.50
N LEU A 252 4.25 14.27 -16.04
CA LEU A 252 4.58 14.12 -14.62
C LEU A 252 5.33 15.35 -14.09
N LYS A 253 6.32 15.86 -14.82
CA LYS A 253 7.02 17.12 -14.47
C LYS A 253 6.05 18.29 -14.38
N TYR A 254 5.09 18.37 -15.30
CA TYR A 254 4.06 19.40 -15.24
C TYR A 254 3.20 19.26 -13.97
N LEU A 255 2.70 18.07 -13.66
CA LEU A 255 1.93 17.81 -12.45
C LEU A 255 2.71 18.21 -11.19
N PHE A 256 3.96 17.77 -11.08
CA PHE A 256 4.82 18.09 -9.94
C PHE A 256 5.01 19.60 -9.73
N LYS A 257 5.12 20.36 -10.82
CA LYS A 257 5.29 21.83 -10.80
C LYS A 257 4.02 22.61 -10.49
N ASN A 258 2.86 22.12 -10.91
CA ASN A 258 1.62 22.90 -10.90
C ASN A 258 0.60 22.44 -9.84
N ALA A 259 0.70 21.21 -9.34
CA ALA A 259 -0.19 20.66 -8.30
C ALA A 259 0.18 21.17 -6.88
N ILE A 260 0.34 22.48 -6.71
CA ILE A 260 0.86 23.11 -5.47
C ILE A 260 -0.20 23.46 -4.44
N ALA A 261 -1.49 23.35 -4.79
CA ALA A 261 -2.58 23.65 -3.87
C ALA A 261 -2.60 22.65 -2.70
N PRO A 262 -3.05 23.06 -1.49
CA PRO A 262 -3.16 22.17 -0.32
C PRO A 262 -3.89 20.85 -0.60
N ASP A 263 -4.94 20.88 -1.41
CA ASP A 263 -5.76 19.71 -1.75
C ASP A 263 -5.04 18.71 -2.68
N TYR A 264 -3.90 19.09 -3.26
CA TYR A 264 -3.11 18.30 -4.20
C TYR A 264 -1.78 17.81 -3.62
N ARG A 265 -1.54 18.00 -2.32
CA ARG A 265 -0.30 17.54 -1.66
C ARG A 265 -0.04 16.05 -1.89
N MET A 266 -1.07 15.21 -1.72
CA MET A 266 -0.97 13.76 -1.94
C MET A 266 -0.62 13.43 -3.40
N LEU A 267 -1.38 13.98 -4.36
CA LEU A 267 -1.08 13.87 -5.79
C LEU A 267 0.35 14.29 -6.13
N ARG A 268 0.82 15.41 -5.59
CA ARG A 268 2.17 15.91 -5.83
C ARG A 268 3.24 14.99 -5.25
N GLY A 269 3.02 14.45 -4.06
CA GLY A 269 3.88 13.42 -3.44
C GLY A 269 3.98 12.15 -4.29
N LYS A 270 2.83 11.57 -4.67
CA LYS A 270 2.77 10.39 -5.57
C LYS A 270 3.44 10.65 -6.92
N THR A 271 3.27 11.86 -7.47
CA THR A 271 3.94 12.26 -8.73
C THR A 271 5.45 12.31 -8.58
N MET A 272 5.94 12.86 -7.47
CA MET A 272 7.37 12.91 -7.16
C MET A 272 7.97 11.50 -7.05
N GLU A 273 7.28 10.60 -6.35
CA GLU A 273 7.66 9.21 -6.26
C GLU A 273 7.70 8.55 -7.64
N CYS A 274 6.64 8.68 -8.44
CA CYS A 274 6.56 8.14 -9.79
C CYS A 274 7.73 8.60 -10.67
N ILE A 275 8.03 9.90 -10.67
CA ILE A 275 9.17 10.47 -11.39
C ILE A 275 10.48 9.80 -10.97
N SER A 276 10.71 9.68 -9.65
CA SER A 276 11.96 9.12 -9.12
C SER A 276 12.12 7.62 -9.36
N LEU A 277 11.02 6.85 -9.33
CA LEU A 277 11.01 5.42 -9.66
C LEU A 277 11.22 5.19 -11.16
N ILE A 278 10.56 5.97 -12.03
CA ILE A 278 10.84 5.95 -13.47
C ILE A 278 12.31 6.29 -13.74
N GLY A 279 12.85 7.32 -13.08
CA GLY A 279 14.25 7.70 -13.21
C GLY A 279 15.21 6.58 -12.81
N LEU A 280 14.86 5.82 -11.76
CA LEU A 280 15.63 4.66 -11.32
C LEU A 280 15.55 3.51 -12.33
N ALA A 281 14.35 3.24 -12.85
CA ALA A 281 14.08 2.19 -13.82
C ALA A 281 14.87 2.38 -15.13
N VAL A 282 14.85 3.59 -15.69
CA VAL A 282 15.54 3.91 -16.96
C VAL A 282 17.03 4.21 -16.79
N GLY A 283 17.47 4.49 -15.57
CA GLY A 283 18.85 4.77 -15.22
C GLY A 283 19.32 6.19 -15.55
N LYS A 284 20.52 6.51 -15.05
CA LYS A 284 21.10 7.85 -15.05
C LYS A 284 21.16 8.49 -16.43
N GLU A 285 21.64 7.79 -17.44
CA GLU A 285 21.89 8.36 -18.77
C GLU A 285 20.62 8.94 -19.42
N LYS A 286 19.48 8.25 -19.27
CA LYS A 286 18.19 8.70 -19.80
C LYS A 286 17.57 9.80 -18.91
N PHE A 287 17.73 9.68 -17.59
CA PHE A 287 17.07 10.56 -16.61
C PHE A 287 17.79 11.88 -16.33
N ILE A 288 19.11 11.99 -16.57
CA ILE A 288 19.96 13.05 -16.00
C ILE A 288 19.52 14.49 -16.31
N ASN A 289 19.04 14.77 -17.53
CA ASN A 289 18.62 16.11 -17.92
C ASN A 289 17.39 16.55 -17.13
N ASP A 290 16.38 15.68 -17.04
CA ASP A 290 15.17 15.94 -16.27
C ASP A 290 15.45 15.92 -14.77
N CYS A 291 16.36 15.05 -14.31
CA CYS A 291 16.79 14.97 -12.93
C CYS A 291 17.25 16.32 -12.40
N TYR A 292 18.12 17.04 -13.11
CA TYR A 292 18.61 18.33 -12.64
C TYR A 292 17.51 19.39 -12.53
N GLU A 293 16.53 19.38 -13.43
CA GLU A 293 15.38 20.28 -13.36
C GLU A 293 14.48 19.94 -12.16
N ILE A 294 14.16 18.66 -11.99
CA ILE A 294 13.35 18.16 -10.86
C ILE A 294 14.04 18.47 -9.53
N MET A 295 15.36 18.30 -9.44
CA MET A 295 16.16 18.60 -8.25
C MET A 295 16.07 20.06 -7.84
N GLN A 296 16.09 20.99 -8.79
CA GLN A 296 15.92 22.42 -8.49
C GLN A 296 14.54 22.70 -7.86
N ASP A 297 13.51 22.03 -8.35
CA ASP A 297 12.16 22.19 -7.82
C ASP A 297 11.96 21.45 -6.49
N LEU A 298 12.62 20.30 -6.28
CA LEU A 298 12.66 19.60 -4.99
C LEU A 298 13.34 20.44 -3.92
N VAL A 299 14.48 21.07 -4.23
CA VAL A 299 15.16 21.98 -3.29
C VAL A 299 14.26 23.15 -2.91
N LYS A 300 13.60 23.81 -3.88
CA LYS A 300 12.63 24.88 -3.57
C LYS A 300 11.54 24.37 -2.64
N THR A 301 11.00 23.19 -2.96
CA THR A 301 9.95 22.58 -2.14
C THR A 301 10.46 22.30 -0.72
N GLN A 302 11.68 21.76 -0.57
CA GLN A 302 12.34 21.50 0.73
C GLN A 302 12.52 22.76 1.57
N VAL A 303 12.89 23.89 0.93
CA VAL A 303 13.01 25.19 1.60
C VAL A 303 11.65 25.72 2.05
N ASP A 304 10.61 25.53 1.23
CA ASP A 304 9.24 25.87 1.61
C ASP A 304 8.72 24.95 2.75
N PHE A 305 9.19 23.69 2.81
CA PHE A 305 8.84 22.70 3.86
C PHE A 305 9.35 23.03 5.26
N GLU A 306 10.41 23.84 5.42
CA GLU A 306 10.82 24.30 6.77
C GLU A 306 9.72 25.13 7.47
N ASN A 307 8.69 25.56 6.72
CA ASN A 307 7.53 26.29 7.22
C ASN A 307 6.22 25.44 7.29
N LEU A 308 6.25 24.17 6.91
CA LEU A 308 5.09 23.26 6.97
C LEU A 308 5.07 22.47 8.29
N GLY A 309 3.88 22.06 8.72
CA GLY A 309 3.72 21.23 9.93
C GLY A 309 4.41 19.86 9.76
N ASN A 310 4.79 19.25 10.88
CA ASN A 310 5.51 17.96 10.86
C ASN A 310 4.68 16.80 10.26
N ASP A 311 3.36 16.97 10.10
CA ASP A 311 2.42 15.95 9.63
C ASP A 311 2.02 16.11 8.15
N ASP A 312 2.79 16.86 7.33
CA ASP A 312 2.49 17.00 5.90
C ASP A 312 2.83 15.70 5.14
N PRO A 313 1.87 15.07 4.43
CA PRO A 313 2.08 13.77 3.79
C PRO A 313 3.16 13.75 2.71
N GLN A 314 3.56 14.92 2.17
CA GLN A 314 4.62 14.98 1.17
C GLN A 314 6.02 14.71 1.74
N ILE A 315 6.21 14.79 3.06
CA ILE A 315 7.53 14.59 3.69
C ILE A 315 8.06 13.19 3.38
N ALA A 316 7.24 12.15 3.57
CA ALA A 316 7.61 10.77 3.28
C ALA A 316 7.98 10.56 1.80
N TYR A 317 7.19 11.12 0.87
CA TYR A 317 7.48 11.04 -0.57
C TYR A 317 8.76 11.77 -0.96
N LEU A 318 9.04 12.92 -0.34
CA LEU A 318 10.26 13.69 -0.56
C LEU A 318 11.51 12.94 -0.11
N ILE A 319 11.44 12.37 1.08
CA ILE A 319 12.46 11.46 1.65
C ILE A 319 12.72 10.30 0.68
N GLY A 320 11.68 9.59 0.24
CA GLY A 320 11.81 8.49 -0.72
C GLY A 320 12.43 8.92 -2.05
N ALA A 321 12.01 10.07 -2.60
CA ALA A 321 12.52 10.60 -3.86
C ALA A 321 14.01 10.97 -3.77
N TRP A 322 14.44 11.64 -2.69
CA TRP A 322 15.85 11.97 -2.47
C TRP A 322 16.74 10.73 -2.40
N SER A 323 16.29 9.68 -1.72
CA SER A 323 17.01 8.40 -1.63
C SER A 323 17.21 7.77 -3.01
N ARG A 324 16.14 7.73 -3.82
CA ARG A 324 16.19 7.20 -5.20
C ARG A 324 17.08 8.05 -6.10
N ILE A 325 17.01 9.38 -6.02
CA ILE A 325 17.86 10.26 -6.82
C ILE A 325 19.34 10.16 -6.41
N CYS A 326 19.64 10.01 -5.13
CA CYS A 326 21.00 9.73 -4.65
C CYS A 326 21.56 8.45 -5.29
N LYS A 327 20.78 7.37 -5.30
CA LYS A 327 21.14 6.11 -5.97
C LYS A 327 21.35 6.27 -7.48
N ILE A 328 20.56 7.12 -8.16
CA ILE A 328 20.70 7.37 -9.60
C ILE A 328 21.97 8.18 -9.91
N LEU A 329 22.21 9.27 -9.17
CA LEU A 329 23.29 10.21 -9.45
C LEU A 329 24.65 9.73 -8.93
N GLY A 330 24.68 8.96 -7.84
CA GLY A 330 25.90 8.57 -7.14
C GLY A 330 26.66 9.80 -6.67
N LYS A 331 27.96 9.89 -7.00
CA LYS A 331 28.84 11.00 -6.59
C LYS A 331 28.32 12.40 -7.00
N ASP A 332 27.58 12.51 -8.10
CA ASP A 332 27.02 13.81 -8.52
C ASP A 332 25.94 14.34 -7.55
N PHE A 333 25.46 13.51 -6.63
CA PHE A 333 24.54 13.88 -5.57
C PHE A 333 25.21 14.65 -4.41
N GLU A 334 26.52 14.53 -4.22
CA GLU A 334 27.24 15.08 -3.07
C GLU A 334 27.01 16.60 -2.89
N GLN A 335 26.89 17.34 -4.00
CA GLN A 335 26.61 18.77 -3.99
C GLN A 335 25.27 19.16 -3.33
N TYR A 336 24.34 18.21 -3.21
CA TYR A 336 23.01 18.41 -2.61
C TYR A 336 22.95 18.00 -1.14
N LEU A 337 23.95 17.27 -0.62
CA LEU A 337 24.01 16.85 0.78
C LEU A 337 23.79 18.01 1.78
N PRO A 338 24.38 19.21 1.60
CA PRO A 338 24.17 20.32 2.53
C PRO A 338 22.70 20.76 2.65
N ILE A 339 21.88 20.50 1.62
CA ILE A 339 20.47 20.86 1.58
C ILE A 339 19.60 19.75 2.18
N VAL A 340 19.88 18.50 1.84
CA VAL A 340 19.03 17.36 2.22
C VAL A 340 19.33 16.80 3.60
N MET A 341 20.56 16.93 4.09
CA MET A 341 20.97 16.29 5.36
C MET A 341 20.29 16.89 6.58
N GLY A 342 20.12 18.21 6.65
CA GLY A 342 19.49 18.87 7.79
C GLY A 342 18.07 18.35 8.09
N PRO A 343 17.16 18.36 7.10
CA PRO A 343 15.81 17.81 7.25
C PRO A 343 15.79 16.31 7.61
N VAL A 344 16.64 15.51 6.97
CA VAL A 344 16.72 14.06 7.25
C VAL A 344 17.19 13.80 8.68
N LEU A 345 18.22 14.51 9.14
CA LEU A 345 18.70 14.41 10.52
C LEU A 345 17.62 14.86 11.52
N LYS A 346 16.90 15.95 11.22
CA LYS A 346 15.78 16.42 12.05
C LYS A 346 14.69 15.34 12.19
N ALA A 347 14.25 14.74 11.09
CA ALA A 347 13.26 13.66 11.11
C ALA A 347 13.77 12.43 11.88
N ALA A 348 15.01 12.03 11.66
CA ALA A 348 15.61 10.90 12.37
C ALA A 348 15.82 11.18 13.88
N THR A 349 15.90 12.45 14.31
CA THR A 349 15.93 12.84 15.74
C THR A 349 14.56 12.88 16.42
N PHE A 350 13.47 12.64 15.69
CA PHE A 350 12.11 12.64 16.25
C PHE A 350 12.02 11.75 17.49
N LYS A 351 11.36 12.25 18.53
CA LYS A 351 11.10 11.55 19.78
C LYS A 351 9.59 11.42 19.94
N PRO A 352 9.03 10.19 19.94
CA PRO A 352 7.61 10.02 20.17
C PRO A 352 7.24 10.49 21.57
N GLU A 353 6.01 10.98 21.71
CA GLU A 353 5.43 11.25 23.01
C GLU A 353 5.06 9.93 23.68
N VAL A 354 5.45 9.77 24.95
CA VAL A 354 5.17 8.56 25.72
C VAL A 354 4.53 8.98 27.03
N THR A 355 3.36 8.42 27.32
CA THR A 355 2.63 8.66 28.56
C THR A 355 2.42 7.35 29.31
N VAL A 356 2.47 7.39 30.63
CA VAL A 356 2.09 6.26 31.47
C VAL A 356 0.59 6.32 31.70
N LEU A 357 -0.12 5.26 31.37
CA LEU A 357 -1.56 5.16 31.57
C LEU A 357 -1.83 4.57 32.95
N ALA A 358 -2.72 5.21 33.71
CA ALA A 358 -3.24 4.66 34.94
C ALA A 358 -4.36 3.65 34.67
N ASP A 359 -4.60 2.72 35.60
CA ASP A 359 -5.69 1.74 35.51
C ASP A 359 -7.04 2.46 35.29
N GLY A 360 -7.63 2.26 34.10
CA GLY A 360 -8.94 2.79 33.72
C GLY A 360 -8.94 4.12 32.94
N GLU A 361 -7.79 4.62 32.50
CA GLU A 361 -7.74 5.73 31.54
C GLU A 361 -8.00 5.25 30.11
N THR A 362 -9.16 5.60 29.53
CA THR A 362 -9.54 5.23 28.14
C THR A 362 -9.26 6.33 27.12
N GLY A 363 -8.99 7.56 27.55
CA GLY A 363 -8.90 8.72 26.64
C GLY A 363 -7.73 8.67 25.65
N VAL A 364 -6.72 7.81 25.89
CA VAL A 364 -5.62 7.55 24.95
C VAL A 364 -5.94 6.39 24.00
N GLU A 365 -6.82 5.47 24.39
CA GLU A 365 -7.33 4.40 23.51
C GLU A 365 -8.30 4.94 22.45
N GLU A 366 -8.87 6.13 22.67
CA GLU A 366 -9.82 6.80 21.78
C GLU A 366 -9.15 7.75 20.75
N ASP A 367 -7.83 7.95 20.81
CA ASP A 367 -7.08 8.77 19.82
C ASP A 367 -6.26 7.85 18.91
N ASP A 368 -6.65 7.76 17.64
CA ASP A 368 -6.02 6.90 16.62
C ASP A 368 -4.51 7.16 16.43
N ASN A 369 -4.01 8.31 16.88
CA ASN A 369 -2.58 8.63 16.85
C ASN A 369 -1.78 8.02 18.00
N TRP A 370 -2.43 7.28 18.89
CA TRP A 370 -1.81 6.64 20.04
C TRP A 370 -2.01 5.13 20.03
N GLU A 371 -0.93 4.42 20.35
CA GLU A 371 -0.97 2.98 20.60
C GLU A 371 -0.66 2.69 22.06
N VAL A 372 -1.39 1.75 22.65
CA VAL A 372 -1.16 1.30 24.03
C VAL A 372 -0.30 0.05 24.05
N LEU A 373 0.84 0.15 24.72
CA LEU A 373 1.81 -0.92 24.87
C LEU A 373 1.87 -1.34 26.34
N ASN A 374 1.46 -2.58 26.62
CA ASN A 374 1.47 -3.15 27.96
C ASN A 374 2.83 -3.80 28.26
N VAL A 375 3.55 -3.28 29.25
CA VAL A 375 4.85 -3.79 29.70
C VAL A 375 4.75 -4.22 31.16
N GLY A 376 4.49 -5.51 31.38
CA GLY A 376 4.22 -6.04 32.72
C GLY A 376 2.85 -5.61 33.22
N ASP A 377 2.79 -5.03 34.43
CA ASP A 377 1.57 -4.53 35.06
C ASP A 377 1.27 -3.05 34.72
N GLN A 378 2.01 -2.47 33.76
CA GLN A 378 1.93 -1.06 33.43
C GLN A 378 1.65 -0.85 31.94
N ALA A 379 0.69 0.01 31.64
CA ALA A 379 0.33 0.42 30.28
C ALA A 379 1.04 1.73 29.92
N PHE A 380 1.55 1.80 28.69
CA PHE A 380 2.19 2.99 28.12
C PHE A 380 1.43 3.40 26.87
N GLY A 381 0.96 4.64 26.81
CA GLY A 381 0.50 5.25 25.57
C GLY A 381 1.69 5.79 24.81
N ILE A 382 1.79 5.49 23.51
CA ILE A 382 2.83 6.00 22.62
C ILE A 382 2.16 6.69 21.45
N LYS A 383 2.51 7.95 21.22
CA LYS A 383 2.04 8.67 20.03
C LYS A 383 2.81 8.18 18.80
N THR A 384 2.12 7.52 17.88
CA THR A 384 2.71 6.86 16.69
C THR A 384 2.98 7.83 15.55
N SER A 385 2.30 8.98 15.51
CA SER A 385 2.55 10.04 14.53
C SER A 385 4.04 10.41 14.49
N GLY A 386 4.71 10.31 13.33
CA GLY A 386 6.13 10.64 13.19
C GLY A 386 7.09 9.45 13.27
N LEU A 387 6.64 8.26 13.69
CA LEU A 387 7.51 7.07 13.80
C LEU A 387 7.91 6.52 12.42
N GLU A 388 7.00 6.53 11.45
CA GLU A 388 7.28 6.09 10.08
C GLU A 388 8.27 7.03 9.39
N GLU A 389 8.13 8.35 9.57
CA GLU A 389 9.04 9.37 9.07
C GLU A 389 10.43 9.20 9.68
N LYS A 390 10.51 8.91 10.98
CA LYS A 390 11.77 8.61 11.67
C LYS A 390 12.44 7.39 11.05
N SER A 391 11.71 6.29 10.87
CA SER A 391 12.23 5.05 10.27
C SER A 391 12.71 5.28 8.83
N SER A 392 11.93 6.02 8.04
CA SER A 392 12.27 6.38 6.67
C SER A 392 13.53 7.25 6.60
N ALA A 393 13.67 8.23 7.47
CA ALA A 393 14.86 9.07 7.58
C ALA A 393 16.11 8.26 7.98
N CYS A 394 15.97 7.31 8.91
CA CYS A 394 17.06 6.39 9.28
C CYS A 394 17.51 5.54 8.07
N SER A 395 16.55 5.01 7.31
CA SER A 395 16.81 4.24 6.10
C SER A 395 17.53 5.08 5.02
N MET A 396 17.21 6.37 4.91
CA MET A 396 17.93 7.29 4.03
C MET A 396 19.38 7.51 4.44
N LEU A 397 19.64 7.72 5.74
CA LEU A 397 21.02 7.91 6.24
C LEU A 397 21.89 6.69 5.89
N VAL A 398 21.33 5.48 6.02
CA VAL A 398 21.98 4.24 5.57
C VAL A 398 22.17 4.23 4.05
N GLY A 399 21.16 4.66 3.28
CA GLY A 399 21.24 4.80 1.82
C GLY A 399 22.37 5.74 1.37
N TYR A 400 22.44 6.94 1.94
CA TYR A 400 23.48 7.92 1.62
C TYR A 400 24.88 7.41 1.95
N ALA A 401 25.07 6.81 3.12
CA ALA A 401 26.36 6.22 3.49
C ALA A 401 26.79 5.11 2.51
N ARG A 402 25.84 4.28 2.07
CA ARG A 402 26.08 3.16 1.14
C ARG A 402 26.45 3.63 -0.26
N GLU A 403 25.69 4.58 -0.81
CA GLU A 403 25.85 5.03 -2.19
C GLU A 403 27.01 6.02 -2.35
N LEU A 404 27.22 6.92 -1.38
CA LEU A 404 28.21 8.01 -1.49
C LEU A 404 29.58 7.65 -0.90
N LYS A 405 29.63 6.71 0.04
CA LYS A 405 30.89 6.28 0.69
C LYS A 405 31.66 7.48 1.24
N GLU A 406 32.84 7.77 0.72
CA GLU A 406 33.70 8.91 1.13
C GLU A 406 32.98 10.27 1.00
N GLY A 407 32.00 10.38 0.09
CA GLY A 407 31.19 11.60 -0.07
C GLY A 407 30.33 11.94 1.16
N SER A 408 30.13 10.99 2.08
CA SER A 408 29.36 11.17 3.32
C SER A 408 30.22 11.52 4.55
N ASP A 409 31.54 11.62 4.42
CA ASP A 409 32.50 11.75 5.53
C ASP A 409 32.15 12.88 6.52
N ASN A 410 31.71 14.04 6.00
CA ASN A 410 31.36 15.21 6.81
C ASN A 410 30.16 14.97 7.75
N TYR A 411 29.37 13.92 7.52
CA TYR A 411 28.17 13.61 8.29
C TYR A 411 28.30 12.32 9.11
N VAL A 412 29.40 11.58 8.99
CA VAL A 412 29.59 10.28 9.64
C VAL A 412 29.50 10.40 11.16
N GLU A 413 30.18 11.39 11.77
CA GLU A 413 30.19 11.55 13.22
C GLU A 413 28.78 11.85 13.77
N GLU A 414 28.07 12.80 13.15
CA GLU A 414 26.72 13.19 13.56
C GLU A 414 25.73 12.05 13.37
N THR A 415 25.74 11.41 12.19
CA THR A 415 24.88 10.27 11.87
C THR A 415 25.15 9.10 12.82
N THR A 416 26.41 8.81 13.14
CA THR A 416 26.75 7.71 14.06
C THR A 416 26.26 8.00 15.48
N LYS A 417 26.43 9.23 15.98
CA LYS A 417 25.92 9.64 17.30
C LYS A 417 24.39 9.54 17.38
N LEU A 418 23.71 9.80 16.26
CA LEU A 418 22.26 9.69 16.15
C LEU A 418 21.79 8.23 16.10
N MET A 419 22.44 7.39 15.27
CA MET A 419 21.98 6.03 14.97
C MET A 419 22.30 5.03 16.08
N ILE A 420 23.42 5.16 16.81
CA ILE A 420 23.81 4.21 17.88
C ILE A 420 22.72 4.06 18.96
N PRO A 421 22.13 5.13 19.51
CA PRO A 421 21.03 5.01 20.47
C PRO A 421 19.78 4.30 19.91
N LEU A 422 19.55 4.35 18.59
CA LEU A 422 18.37 3.76 17.96
C LEU A 422 18.40 2.23 17.93
N LEU A 423 19.58 1.61 18.10
CA LEU A 423 19.71 0.16 18.32
C LEU A 423 19.04 -0.34 19.62
N ARG A 424 18.55 0.58 20.46
CA ARG A 424 17.79 0.29 21.68
C ARG A 424 16.40 0.94 21.65
N PHE A 425 15.92 1.29 20.46
CA PHE A 425 14.62 1.94 20.29
C PHE A 425 13.53 0.87 20.15
N TYR A 426 12.95 0.49 21.28
CA TYR A 426 11.98 -0.61 21.38
C TYR A 426 10.60 -0.34 20.76
N PHE A 427 10.37 0.86 20.20
CA PHE A 427 9.03 1.29 19.79
C PHE A 427 8.77 1.14 18.28
N HIS A 428 9.77 0.78 17.48
CA HIS A 428 9.57 0.57 16.03
C HIS A 428 10.67 -0.31 15.45
N GLU A 429 10.36 -1.56 15.07
CA GLU A 429 11.35 -2.54 14.56
C GLU A 429 12.12 -2.03 13.34
N ALA A 430 11.46 -1.31 12.42
CA ALA A 430 12.13 -0.79 11.22
C ALA A 430 13.10 0.38 11.52
N ALA A 431 13.07 0.98 12.71
CA ALA A 431 14.03 2.03 13.10
C ALA A 431 15.38 1.43 13.55
N GLU A 432 15.45 0.12 13.80
CA GLU A 432 16.69 -0.58 14.18
C GLU A 432 17.63 -0.81 12.99
N GLY A 433 17.17 -0.57 11.75
CA GLY A 433 18.02 -0.58 10.56
C GLY A 433 18.71 -1.92 10.32
N GLY A 434 17.93 -2.97 10.02
CA GLY A 434 18.46 -4.29 9.68
C GLY A 434 17.57 -5.04 8.69
N GLU A 435 18.20 -5.68 7.69
CA GLU A 435 17.55 -6.59 6.74
C GLU A 435 16.68 -7.63 7.46
N LYS A 436 15.54 -7.99 6.83
CA LYS A 436 14.65 -9.08 7.25
C LYS A 436 15.47 -10.31 7.67
N GLY A 437 15.49 -10.60 8.97
CA GLY A 437 15.98 -11.88 9.47
C GLY A 437 16.83 -11.81 10.72
N LEU A 438 16.29 -11.31 11.84
CA LEU A 438 16.69 -11.78 13.17
C LEU A 438 15.45 -11.89 14.06
N ASP A 439 14.86 -13.07 14.00
CA ASP A 439 13.87 -13.61 14.92
C ASP A 439 14.46 -13.57 16.36
N TYR A 440 14.19 -12.51 17.12
CA TYR A 440 14.55 -12.43 18.53
C TYR A 440 13.34 -12.61 19.42
N LYS A 441 13.14 -13.87 19.80
CA LYS A 441 12.57 -14.23 21.10
C LYS A 441 13.24 -13.39 22.18
N ALA A 442 12.47 -12.56 22.87
CA ALA A 442 12.84 -12.10 24.20
C ALA A 442 13.06 -13.32 25.11
N PRO A 443 14.18 -13.35 25.87
CA PRO A 443 13.99 -13.58 27.30
C PRO A 443 14.78 -12.57 28.11
N GLY A 444 14.14 -12.14 29.20
CA GLY A 444 14.67 -11.12 30.10
C GLY A 444 16.06 -11.42 30.67
N LYS A 445 16.78 -10.33 30.96
CA LYS A 445 17.60 -10.07 32.14
C LYS A 445 18.50 -8.86 31.86
N ALA A 446 18.18 -7.73 32.48
CA ALA A 446 19.17 -6.75 32.96
C ALA A 446 18.49 -5.72 33.90
N LEU A 447 17.98 -6.22 35.02
CA LEU A 447 18.36 -5.77 36.36
C LEU A 447 18.59 -7.02 37.21
#